data_AF-A0A1Z8VHJ1-F1
#
_entry.id   AF-A0A1Z8VHJ1-F1
#
_cell.length_a   1.000
_cell.length_b   1.000
_cell.length_c   1.000
_cell.angle_alpha   90.00
_cell.angle_beta   90.00
_cell.angle_gamma   90.00
#
_symmetry.space_group_name_H-M   'P 1'
#
loop_
_entity.id
_entity.type
_entity.pdbx_description
1 polymer ?
#
loop_
_entity_poly.entity_id
_entity_poly.type
_entity_poly.pdbx_seq_one_letter_code
_entity_poly.pdbx_strand_id
1 'polypeptide(L)'
;MIFSSVRKFRGVALAILALGGMAGTITPVLAATRLIIDTVDQGIPGKAQIVVSEGRVRLTHSEMPRQEVLFIADSQEVFFIRHARKEVAIVDPTVIRQSIDQFSGIAQSLMAQRENLSEEKREQLDEMLKSLGIPDPDQMTGRSLKLKSLGQHGEAAKIRCDWWQIRSEQQTIGRSCVTDNQTLRISPADFATLVQLAGYVQELQLSASALLSSMGFALPPLGLADKESLPIKLEQVSRKFSAALTIVDRLDVSLRLMVPQGYRIISTPGG
;
A
#
# COMPACT_ATOMS: atom_id res chain seq x y z
N MET A 1 14.79 77.83 -26.19
CA MET A 1 13.43 78.21 -26.66
C MET A 1 12.46 77.25 -25.99
N ILE A 2 11.86 77.63 -24.86
CA ILE A 2 10.64 78.44 -24.70
C ILE A 2 9.37 77.70 -25.18
N PHE A 3 8.69 77.11 -24.18
CA PHE A 3 7.26 77.15 -23.82
C PHE A 3 6.11 76.75 -24.78
N SER A 4 5.14 76.13 -24.08
CA SER A 4 3.68 76.04 -24.30
C SER A 4 3.22 74.85 -25.16
N SER A 5 2.14 74.13 -24.82
CA SER A 5 0.90 74.60 -24.24
C SER A 5 0.20 73.58 -23.34
N VAL A 6 -0.39 74.13 -22.28
CA VAL A 6 -1.42 73.57 -21.39
C VAL A 6 -2.70 73.26 -22.18
N ARG A 7 -3.38 72.17 -21.85
CA ARG A 7 -4.85 72.09 -21.88
C ARG A 7 -5.37 71.22 -20.74
N LYS A 8 -5.94 71.88 -19.73
CA LYS A 8 -6.96 71.31 -18.82
C LYS A 8 -8.23 71.06 -19.64
N PHE A 9 -9.01 70.01 -19.32
CA PHE A 9 -10.38 70.14 -18.82
C PHE A 9 -11.03 68.75 -18.61
N ARG A 10 -11.64 68.58 -17.41
CA ARG A 10 -12.79 67.73 -17.03
C ARG A 10 -12.69 66.23 -17.37
N GLY A 11 -12.61 65.34 -16.38
CA GLY A 11 -13.61 65.18 -15.32
C GLY A 11 -14.77 64.31 -15.84
N VAL A 12 -14.56 62.99 -15.87
CA VAL A 12 -15.63 61.98 -15.96
C VAL A 12 -15.30 60.92 -14.93
N ALA A 13 -16.14 60.84 -13.91
CA ALA A 13 -16.12 59.80 -12.90
C ALA A 13 -16.38 58.46 -13.59
N LEU A 14 -15.40 57.55 -13.54
CA LEU A 14 -15.61 56.16 -13.93
C LEU A 14 -16.31 55.48 -12.76
N ALA A 15 -17.63 55.32 -12.88
CA ALA A 15 -18.44 54.54 -11.97
C ALA A 15 -17.94 53.09 -11.97
N ILE A 16 -17.42 52.63 -10.83
CA ILE A 16 -17.12 51.22 -10.58
C ILE A 16 -18.47 50.51 -10.46
N LEU A 17 -18.92 49.88 -11.55
CA LEU A 17 -19.97 48.87 -11.50
C LEU A 17 -19.37 47.61 -10.87
N ALA A 18 -19.57 47.47 -9.57
CA ALA A 18 -19.40 46.21 -8.86
C ALA A 18 -20.49 45.23 -9.35
N LEU A 19 -20.20 44.54 -10.45
CA LEU A 19 -20.92 43.33 -10.82
C LEU A 19 -20.50 42.24 -9.82
N GLY A 20 -21.29 42.10 -8.77
CA GLY A 20 -21.28 40.95 -7.87
C GLY A 20 -21.70 39.70 -8.63
N GLY A 21 -20.79 39.18 -9.45
CA GLY A 21 -20.88 37.82 -9.94
C GLY A 21 -20.58 36.90 -8.77
N MET A 22 -21.56 36.11 -8.36
CA MET A 22 -21.28 34.91 -7.58
C MET A 22 -20.40 34.02 -8.45
N ALA A 23 -19.09 34.19 -8.35
CA ALA A 23 -18.13 33.18 -8.73
C ALA A 23 -18.33 32.03 -7.75
N GLY A 24 -19.31 31.17 -8.04
CA GLY A 24 -19.35 29.85 -7.45
C GLY A 24 -18.01 29.23 -7.78
N THR A 25 -17.14 29.08 -6.78
CA THR A 25 -15.93 28.29 -6.92
C THR A 25 -16.42 26.90 -7.30
N ILE A 26 -16.28 26.53 -8.57
CA ILE A 26 -16.43 25.15 -9.00
C ILE A 26 -15.28 24.43 -8.31
N THR A 27 -15.51 23.91 -7.11
CA THR A 27 -14.51 23.07 -6.46
C THR A 27 -14.34 21.87 -7.37
N PRO A 28 -13.15 21.65 -7.93
CA PRO A 28 -12.93 20.50 -8.79
C PRO A 28 -13.31 19.28 -7.97
N VAL A 29 -14.27 18.50 -8.48
CA VAL A 29 -14.51 17.16 -7.96
C VAL A 29 -13.20 16.42 -8.20
N LEU A 30 -12.48 16.09 -7.13
CA LEU A 30 -11.27 15.28 -7.24
C LEU A 30 -11.71 13.90 -7.75
N ALA A 31 -11.45 13.65 -9.03
CA ALA A 31 -11.75 12.37 -9.66
C ALA A 31 -10.96 11.26 -8.96
N ALA A 32 -11.64 10.20 -8.54
CA ALA A 32 -10.98 9.06 -7.92
C ALA A 32 -10.16 8.31 -8.97
N THR A 33 -8.96 7.86 -8.62
CA THR A 33 -8.16 6.97 -9.48
C THR A 33 -8.59 5.53 -9.26
N ARG A 34 -8.76 4.76 -10.34
CA ARG A 34 -9.03 3.31 -10.27
C ARG A 34 -7.97 2.53 -11.03
N LEU A 35 -7.51 1.45 -10.42
CA LEU A 35 -6.57 0.49 -10.99
C LEU A 35 -7.22 -0.91 -10.97
N ILE A 36 -7.10 -1.65 -12.07
CA ILE A 36 -7.48 -3.07 -12.13
C ILE A 36 -6.23 -3.90 -12.33
N ILE A 37 -6.10 -4.94 -11.51
CA ILE A 37 -4.94 -5.81 -11.45
C ILE A 37 -5.42 -7.23 -11.68
N ASP A 38 -4.85 -7.91 -12.66
CA ASP A 38 -5.01 -9.35 -12.79
C ASP A 38 -4.03 -10.02 -11.82
N THR A 39 -4.52 -10.96 -11.02
CA THR A 39 -3.72 -11.71 -10.06
C THR A 39 -3.74 -13.19 -10.40
N VAL A 40 -2.67 -13.90 -10.09
CA VAL A 40 -2.64 -15.36 -10.04
C VAL A 40 -2.06 -15.75 -8.71
N ASP A 41 -2.80 -16.47 -7.88
CA ASP A 41 -2.33 -17.01 -6.58
C ASP A 41 -2.50 -18.52 -6.56
N GLN A 42 -1.43 -19.26 -6.27
CA GLN A 42 -1.36 -20.73 -6.37
C GLN A 42 -1.92 -21.29 -7.71
N GLY A 43 -1.76 -20.54 -8.80
CA GLY A 43 -2.29 -20.91 -10.12
C GLY A 43 -3.77 -20.57 -10.32
N ILE A 44 -4.45 -20.00 -9.33
CA ILE A 44 -5.84 -19.55 -9.42
C ILE A 44 -5.86 -18.10 -9.91
N PRO A 45 -6.44 -17.83 -11.09
CA PRO A 45 -6.59 -16.48 -11.58
C PRO A 45 -7.65 -15.72 -10.77
N GLY A 46 -7.40 -14.43 -10.53
CA GLY A 46 -8.28 -13.51 -9.85
C GLY A 46 -8.12 -12.09 -10.38
N LYS A 47 -8.93 -11.17 -9.86
CA LYS A 47 -8.83 -9.74 -10.14
C LYS A 47 -8.89 -8.97 -8.84
N ALA A 48 -8.02 -7.97 -8.73
CA ALA A 48 -8.11 -6.95 -7.71
C ALA A 48 -8.48 -5.60 -8.35
N GLN A 49 -9.29 -4.83 -7.65
CA GLN A 49 -9.55 -3.43 -7.96
C GLN A 49 -9.02 -2.59 -6.82
N ILE A 50 -8.25 -1.56 -7.15
CA ILE A 50 -7.82 -0.52 -6.23
C ILE A 50 -8.51 0.77 -6.63
N VAL A 51 -9.15 1.44 -5.68
CA VAL A 51 -9.72 2.78 -5.85
C VAL A 51 -9.07 3.71 -4.85
N VAL A 52 -8.59 4.86 -5.33
CA VAL A 52 -7.90 5.87 -4.54
C VAL A 52 -8.69 7.16 -4.62
N SER A 53 -8.97 7.76 -3.46
CA SER A 53 -9.67 9.05 -3.39
C SER A 53 -9.39 9.68 -2.03
N GLU A 54 -9.04 10.96 -2.01
CA GLU A 54 -8.92 11.77 -0.79
C GLU A 54 -8.03 11.11 0.30
N GLY A 55 -6.86 10.58 -0.08
CA GLY A 55 -5.91 9.96 0.86
C GLY A 55 -6.31 8.58 1.36
N ARG A 56 -7.30 7.95 0.72
CA ARG A 56 -7.83 6.64 1.09
C ARG A 56 -7.69 5.68 -0.06
N VAL A 57 -7.46 4.40 0.26
CA VAL A 57 -7.35 3.33 -0.72
C VAL A 57 -8.30 2.20 -0.38
N ARG A 58 -9.18 1.85 -1.32
CA ARG A 58 -10.03 0.66 -1.22
C ARG A 58 -9.51 -0.40 -2.17
N LEU A 59 -9.09 -1.53 -1.61
CA LEU A 59 -8.74 -2.72 -2.37
C LEU A 59 -9.90 -3.72 -2.26
N THR A 60 -10.39 -4.16 -3.41
CA THR A 60 -11.39 -5.23 -3.51
C THR A 60 -10.78 -6.36 -4.30
N HIS A 61 -10.72 -7.56 -3.71
CA HIS A 61 -10.31 -8.76 -4.44
C HIS A 61 -11.53 -9.61 -4.80
N SER A 62 -11.51 -10.20 -5.99
CA SER A 62 -12.63 -10.97 -6.56
C SER A 62 -12.79 -12.37 -5.97
N GLU A 63 -11.93 -12.78 -5.02
CA GLU A 63 -12.07 -14.03 -4.28
C GLU A 63 -13.43 -14.15 -3.59
N MET A 64 -13.87 -15.39 -3.41
CA MET A 64 -15.12 -15.71 -2.72
C MET A 64 -14.80 -16.36 -1.36
N PRO A 65 -15.25 -15.78 -0.23
CA PRO A 65 -16.08 -14.57 -0.13
C PRO A 65 -15.29 -13.28 -0.44
N ARG A 66 -15.97 -12.30 -1.05
CA ARG A 66 -15.38 -10.99 -1.41
C ARG A 66 -14.64 -10.39 -0.22
N GLN A 67 -13.35 -10.16 -0.41
CA GLN A 67 -12.49 -9.50 0.57
C GLN A 67 -12.30 -8.04 0.16
N GLU A 68 -12.52 -7.14 1.11
CA GLU A 68 -12.33 -5.71 0.92
C GLU A 68 -11.45 -5.14 2.02
N VAL A 69 -10.47 -4.34 1.63
CA VAL A 69 -9.53 -3.67 2.52
C VAL A 69 -9.65 -2.16 2.28
N LEU A 70 -9.74 -1.40 3.36
CA LEU A 70 -9.65 0.06 3.33
C LEU A 70 -8.39 0.49 4.08
N PHE A 71 -7.54 1.26 3.43
CA PHE A 71 -6.38 1.93 4.02
C PHE A 71 -6.63 3.43 4.06
N ILE A 72 -6.30 4.07 5.19
CA ILE A 72 -6.36 5.52 5.35
C ILE A 72 -4.95 6.04 5.61
N ALA A 73 -4.43 6.89 4.72
CA ALA A 73 -3.02 7.24 4.70
C ALA A 73 -2.57 8.16 5.85
N ASP A 74 -3.47 9.02 6.35
CA ASP A 74 -3.17 9.97 7.42
C ASP A 74 -2.96 9.29 8.78
N SER A 75 -3.77 8.27 9.09
CA SER A 75 -3.71 7.48 10.33
C SER A 75 -2.97 6.15 10.18
N GLN A 76 -2.68 5.74 8.94
CA GLN A 76 -2.17 4.40 8.60
C GLN A 76 -3.06 3.25 9.10
N GLU A 77 -4.35 3.51 9.35
CA GLU A 77 -5.31 2.49 9.75
C GLU A 77 -5.66 1.59 8.57
N VAL A 78 -5.76 0.29 8.85
CA VAL A 78 -6.23 -0.71 7.89
C VAL A 78 -7.50 -1.38 8.42
N PHE A 79 -8.52 -1.41 7.58
CA PHE A 79 -9.80 -2.04 7.87
C PHE A 79 -10.03 -3.21 6.94
N PHE A 80 -10.19 -4.41 7.49
CA PHE A 80 -10.67 -5.58 6.76
C PHE A 80 -12.19 -5.66 6.85
N ILE A 81 -12.86 -5.51 5.72
CA ILE A 81 -14.31 -5.46 5.63
C ILE A 81 -14.82 -6.82 5.13
N ARG A 82 -15.57 -7.52 5.98
CA ARG A 82 -16.18 -8.83 5.70
C ARG A 82 -17.68 -8.66 5.47
N HIS A 83 -18.07 -8.37 4.22
CA HIS A 83 -19.46 -8.10 3.85
C HIS A 83 -20.44 -9.22 4.21
N ALA A 84 -20.06 -10.49 4.00
CA ALA A 84 -20.90 -11.65 4.30
C ALA A 84 -21.31 -11.75 5.78
N ARG A 85 -20.45 -11.24 6.69
CA ARG A 85 -20.69 -11.25 8.14
C ARG A 85 -21.10 -9.88 8.70
N LYS A 86 -21.10 -8.83 7.86
CA LYS A 86 -21.22 -7.43 8.28
C LYS A 86 -20.23 -7.08 9.39
N GLU A 87 -18.98 -7.49 9.22
CA GLU A 87 -17.91 -7.29 10.20
C GLU A 87 -16.79 -6.42 9.65
N VAL A 88 -16.16 -5.65 10.53
CA VAL A 88 -14.98 -4.85 10.24
C VAL A 88 -13.92 -5.19 11.27
N ALA A 89 -12.80 -5.74 10.82
CA ALA A 89 -11.63 -5.90 11.67
C ALA A 89 -10.72 -4.69 11.47
N ILE A 90 -10.35 -4.05 12.58
CA ILE A 90 -9.42 -2.90 12.56
C ILE A 90 -8.04 -3.43 12.87
N VAL A 91 -7.10 -3.15 11.98
CA VAL A 91 -5.69 -3.38 12.21
C VAL A 91 -5.08 -2.05 12.61
N ASP A 92 -4.81 -1.92 13.90
CA ASP A 92 -3.99 -0.83 14.42
C ASP A 92 -2.51 -1.22 14.25
N PRO A 93 -1.73 -0.48 13.45
CA PRO A 93 -0.31 -0.75 13.29
C PRO A 93 0.48 -0.63 14.59
N THR A 94 0.02 0.18 15.55
CA THR A 94 0.61 0.29 16.88
C THR A 94 0.42 -1.02 17.66
N VAL A 95 -0.75 -1.63 17.58
CA VAL A 95 -1.05 -2.92 18.24
C VAL A 95 -0.25 -4.05 17.58
N ILE A 96 -0.14 -4.06 16.25
CA ILE A 96 0.74 -5.01 15.56
C ILE A 96 2.19 -4.82 16.01
N ARG A 97 2.69 -3.59 16.04
CA ARG A 97 4.07 -3.28 16.43
C ARG A 97 4.35 -3.67 17.88
N GLN A 98 3.44 -3.35 18.81
CA GLN A 98 3.53 -3.77 20.20
C GLN A 98 3.51 -5.30 20.34
N SER A 99 2.66 -5.97 19.58
CA SER A 99 2.62 -7.44 19.54
C SER A 99 3.96 -7.98 19.04
N ILE A 100 4.52 -7.42 17.97
CA ILE A 100 5.84 -7.80 17.45
C ILE A 100 6.93 -7.55 18.49
N ASP A 101 6.94 -6.40 19.16
CA ASP A 101 7.95 -6.07 20.16
C ASP A 101 7.88 -7.06 21.34
N GLN A 102 6.68 -7.38 21.82
CA GLN A 102 6.47 -8.40 22.86
C GLN A 102 6.91 -9.79 22.40
N PHE A 103 6.49 -10.22 21.21
CA PHE A 103 6.88 -11.51 20.63
C PHE A 103 8.40 -11.58 20.42
N SER A 104 9.03 -10.50 19.98
CA SER A 104 10.48 -10.42 19.77
C SER A 104 11.23 -10.51 21.11
N GLY A 105 10.71 -9.90 22.17
CA GLY A 105 11.30 -10.02 23.52
C GLY A 105 11.21 -11.43 24.07
N ILE A 106 10.07 -12.11 23.88
CA ILE A 106 9.91 -13.53 24.23
C ILE A 106 10.86 -14.39 23.41
N ALA A 107 10.91 -14.19 22.09
CA ALA A 107 11.80 -14.91 21.21
C ALA A 107 13.28 -14.71 21.59
N GLN A 108 13.72 -13.48 21.87
CA GLN A 108 15.08 -13.19 22.34
C GLN A 108 15.39 -13.87 23.66
N SER A 109 14.45 -13.87 24.61
CA SER A 109 14.61 -14.60 25.88
C SER A 109 14.73 -16.11 25.66
N LEU A 110 13.95 -16.68 24.74
CA LEU A 110 14.03 -18.10 24.40
C LEU A 110 15.33 -18.43 23.63
N MET A 111 15.81 -17.53 22.77
CA MET A 111 17.10 -17.66 22.07
C MET A 111 18.28 -17.65 23.06
N ALA A 112 18.29 -16.73 24.02
CA ALA A 112 19.31 -16.69 25.07
C ALA A 112 19.31 -17.96 25.93
N GLN A 113 18.14 -18.59 26.12
CA GLN A 113 18.05 -19.90 26.76
C GLN A 113 18.54 -21.02 25.83
N ARG A 114 18.19 -20.98 24.53
CA ARG A 114 18.62 -21.93 23.49
C ARG A 114 20.15 -22.07 23.45
N GLU A 115 20.91 -20.99 23.60
CA GLU A 115 22.39 -21.05 23.64
C GLU A 115 22.94 -21.96 24.74
N ASN A 116 22.20 -22.13 25.84
CA ASN A 116 22.57 -22.95 26.99
C ASN A 116 21.90 -24.33 27.02
N LEU A 117 21.12 -24.69 25.99
CA LEU A 117 20.44 -25.99 25.89
C LEU A 117 21.29 -27.04 25.17
N SER A 118 21.09 -28.30 25.54
CA SER A 118 21.57 -29.46 24.77
C SER A 118 20.84 -29.55 23.43
N GLU A 119 21.45 -30.19 22.44
CA GLU A 119 20.92 -30.28 21.07
C GLU A 119 19.47 -30.80 21.01
N GLU A 120 19.19 -31.88 21.75
CA GLU A 120 17.86 -32.49 21.84
C GLU A 120 16.79 -31.53 22.44
N LYS A 121 17.20 -30.61 23.32
CA LYS A 121 16.31 -29.59 23.89
C LYS A 121 16.16 -28.38 22.97
N ARG A 122 17.14 -28.12 22.10
CA ARG A 122 17.00 -27.10 21.05
C ARG A 122 15.98 -27.55 20.02
N GLU A 123 16.05 -28.80 19.57
CA GLU A 123 15.07 -29.33 18.61
C GLU A 123 13.64 -29.28 19.16
N GLN A 124 13.42 -29.64 20.44
CA GLN A 124 12.10 -29.49 21.07
C GLN A 124 11.63 -28.03 21.15
N LEU A 125 12.53 -27.10 21.46
CA LEU A 125 12.21 -25.68 21.51
C LEU A 125 11.85 -25.15 20.11
N ASP A 126 12.61 -25.53 19.10
CA ASP A 126 12.40 -25.12 17.71
C ASP A 126 11.06 -25.68 17.18
N GLU A 127 10.70 -26.90 17.55
CA GLU A 127 9.40 -27.50 17.22
C GLU A 127 8.23 -26.79 17.94
N MET A 128 8.42 -26.41 19.21
CA MET A 128 7.46 -25.61 19.96
C MET A 128 7.25 -24.23 19.31
N LEU A 129 8.33 -23.52 18.97
CA LEU A 129 8.26 -22.22 18.29
C LEU A 129 7.52 -22.33 16.96
N LYS A 130 7.85 -23.35 16.18
CA LYS A 130 7.16 -23.66 14.91
C LYS A 130 5.67 -23.92 15.11
N SER A 131 5.28 -24.61 16.18
CA SER A 131 3.87 -24.87 16.50
C SER A 131 3.08 -23.59 16.87
N LEU A 132 3.78 -22.59 17.42
CA LEU A 132 3.21 -21.27 17.73
C LEU A 132 3.19 -20.33 16.51
N GLY A 133 3.58 -20.82 15.33
CA GLY A 133 3.70 -20.01 14.11
C GLY A 133 4.84 -19.00 14.17
N ILE A 134 5.72 -19.13 15.18
CA ILE A 134 6.91 -18.32 15.32
C ILE A 134 7.97 -18.93 14.41
N PRO A 135 8.51 -18.17 13.44
CA PRO A 135 9.51 -18.70 12.53
C PRO A 135 10.76 -19.08 13.33
N ASP A 136 11.56 -19.95 12.75
CA ASP A 136 12.86 -20.31 13.31
C ASP A 136 13.61 -19.03 13.76
N PRO A 137 14.11 -18.94 15.01
CA PRO A 137 14.85 -17.78 15.49
C PRO A 137 16.06 -17.41 14.62
N ASP A 138 16.67 -18.38 13.93
CA ASP A 138 17.73 -18.13 12.97
C ASP A 138 17.21 -17.45 11.67
N GLN A 139 15.89 -17.46 11.46
CA GLN A 139 15.17 -16.74 10.40
C GLN A 139 14.47 -15.46 10.90
N MET A 140 14.55 -15.15 12.21
CA MET A 140 13.98 -13.93 12.82
C MET A 140 14.89 -12.71 12.69
N THR A 141 16.16 -12.88 12.32
CA THR A 141 16.99 -11.74 11.92
C THR A 141 16.35 -11.07 10.72
N GLY A 142 15.91 -9.82 10.89
CA GLY A 142 15.11 -9.07 9.93
C GLY A 142 15.49 -9.36 8.49
N ARG A 143 14.62 -10.07 7.78
CA ARG A 143 14.83 -10.38 6.36
C ARG A 143 14.96 -9.08 5.61
N SER A 144 16.17 -8.69 5.23
CA SER A 144 16.34 -7.52 4.38
C SER A 144 15.93 -7.87 2.95
N LEU A 145 14.95 -7.15 2.41
CA LEU A 145 14.66 -7.17 0.99
C LEU A 145 15.71 -6.31 0.29
N LYS A 146 16.49 -6.93 -0.59
CA LYS A 146 17.44 -6.24 -1.47
C LYS A 146 16.88 -6.21 -2.88
N LEU A 147 16.94 -5.03 -3.48
CA LEU A 147 16.52 -4.82 -4.85
C LEU A 147 17.73 -4.56 -5.73
N LYS A 148 17.75 -5.23 -6.88
CA LYS A 148 18.81 -5.06 -7.87
C LYS A 148 18.16 -4.73 -9.21
N SER A 149 18.52 -3.58 -9.78
CA SER A 149 18.09 -3.24 -11.14
C SER A 149 18.62 -4.29 -12.12
N LEU A 150 17.75 -4.73 -13.03
CA LEU A 150 18.09 -5.68 -14.07
C LEU A 150 18.53 -5.00 -15.37
N GLY A 151 18.36 -3.69 -15.49
CA GLY A 151 18.59 -2.96 -16.74
C GLY A 151 17.67 -3.42 -17.89
N GLN A 152 16.55 -4.06 -17.54
CA GLN A 152 15.55 -4.57 -18.48
C GLN A 152 14.29 -3.73 -18.36
N HIS A 153 13.66 -3.44 -19.50
CA HIS A 153 12.36 -2.79 -19.54
C HIS A 153 11.23 -3.81 -19.67
N GLY A 154 10.07 -3.48 -19.11
CA GLY A 154 8.83 -4.23 -19.24
C GLY A 154 7.67 -3.32 -19.56
N GLU A 155 6.48 -3.92 -19.64
CA GLU A 155 5.23 -3.21 -19.87
C GLU A 155 4.09 -3.92 -19.13
N ALA A 156 3.18 -3.12 -18.56
CA ALA A 156 1.88 -3.57 -18.05
C ALA A 156 0.85 -2.46 -18.31
N ALA A 157 -0.38 -2.79 -18.68
CA ALA A 157 -1.41 -1.81 -19.08
C ALA A 157 -0.95 -0.78 -20.15
N LYS A 158 -0.02 -1.14 -21.05
CA LYS A 158 0.64 -0.22 -22.01
C LYS A 158 1.49 0.88 -21.36
N ILE A 159 1.89 0.68 -20.11
CA ILE A 159 2.74 1.57 -19.31
C ILE A 159 4.12 0.92 -19.20
N ARG A 160 5.16 1.65 -19.59
CA ARG A 160 6.54 1.18 -19.47
C ARG A 160 6.96 1.12 -18.01
N CYS A 161 7.79 0.13 -17.69
CA CYS A 161 8.35 -0.02 -16.36
C CYS A 161 9.76 -0.62 -16.44
N ASP A 162 10.52 -0.45 -15.36
CA ASP A 162 11.86 -1.01 -15.23
C ASP A 162 11.83 -2.22 -14.31
N TRP A 163 12.51 -3.29 -14.72
CA TRP A 163 12.57 -4.51 -13.95
C TRP A 163 13.64 -4.45 -12.86
N TRP A 164 13.20 -4.81 -11.67
CA TRP A 164 14.02 -4.99 -10.49
C TRP A 164 13.88 -6.41 -9.97
N GLN A 165 15.00 -7.02 -9.64
CA GLN A 165 15.05 -8.31 -8.99
C GLN A 165 14.88 -8.14 -7.49
N ILE A 166 13.95 -8.89 -6.90
CA ILE A 166 13.69 -8.92 -5.47
C ILE A 166 14.44 -10.10 -4.86
N ARG A 167 15.31 -9.80 -3.90
CA ARG A 167 16.10 -10.79 -3.17
C ARG A 167 15.79 -10.71 -1.69
N SER A 168 15.58 -11.87 -1.07
CA SER A 168 15.66 -12.02 0.38
C SER A 168 17.02 -12.63 0.66
N GLU A 169 17.87 -11.90 1.37
CA GLU A 169 19.27 -12.31 1.60
C GLU A 169 19.99 -12.63 0.26
N GLN A 170 20.43 -13.89 0.07
CA GLN A 170 21.09 -14.33 -1.16
C GLN A 170 20.13 -14.95 -2.18
N GLN A 171 18.90 -15.26 -1.79
CA GLN A 171 17.94 -15.95 -2.64
C GLN A 171 17.08 -14.96 -3.44
N THR A 172 16.82 -15.30 -4.70
CA THR A 172 15.89 -14.54 -5.53
C THR A 172 14.47 -15.02 -5.28
N ILE A 173 13.60 -14.12 -4.82
CA ILE A 173 12.22 -14.46 -4.46
C ILE A 173 11.22 -13.95 -5.50
N GLY A 174 11.60 -12.98 -6.33
CA GLY A 174 10.75 -12.46 -7.40
C GLY A 174 11.40 -11.35 -8.20
N ARG A 175 10.60 -10.73 -9.06
CA ARG A 175 10.92 -9.49 -9.76
C ARG A 175 9.71 -8.57 -9.77
N SER A 176 9.98 -7.27 -9.71
CA SER A 176 8.99 -6.19 -9.75
C SER A 176 9.28 -5.30 -10.95
N CYS A 177 8.24 -4.95 -11.71
CA CYS A 177 8.33 -3.94 -12.76
C CYS A 177 7.71 -2.66 -12.21
N VAL A 178 8.55 -1.64 -12.01
CA VAL A 178 8.17 -0.40 -11.32
C VAL A 178 8.11 0.77 -12.30
N THR A 179 7.26 1.74 -12.01
CA THR A 179 7.10 2.96 -12.82
C THR A 179 6.86 4.18 -11.94
N ASP A 180 7.12 5.36 -12.47
CA ASP A 180 6.89 6.65 -11.80
C ASP A 180 5.52 7.26 -12.16
N ASN A 181 5.17 8.39 -11.52
CA ASN A 181 3.92 9.07 -11.84
C ASN A 181 3.94 9.80 -13.20
N GLN A 182 5.12 10.14 -13.74
CA GLN A 182 5.21 10.78 -15.06
C GLN A 182 4.70 9.84 -16.15
N THR A 183 4.93 8.54 -15.94
CA THR A 183 4.51 7.46 -16.83
C THR A 183 3.11 6.96 -16.48
N LEU A 184 2.77 6.81 -15.18
CA LEU A 184 1.44 6.35 -14.73
C LEU A 184 0.32 7.38 -14.96
N ARG A 185 0.63 8.68 -14.91
CA ARG A 185 -0.25 9.81 -15.24
C ARG A 185 -1.54 9.87 -14.41
N ILE A 186 -1.44 9.60 -13.11
CA ILE A 186 -2.54 9.79 -12.15
C ILE A 186 -2.32 11.07 -11.32
N SER A 187 -3.30 11.44 -10.50
CA SER A 187 -3.18 12.57 -9.57
C SER A 187 -1.93 12.40 -8.69
N PRO A 188 -1.07 13.42 -8.53
CA PRO A 188 0.09 13.34 -7.63
C PRO A 188 -0.28 12.97 -6.18
N ALA A 189 -1.44 13.41 -5.71
CA ALA A 189 -1.94 13.06 -4.38
C ALA A 189 -2.33 11.58 -4.28
N ASP A 190 -2.97 11.04 -5.31
CA ASP A 190 -3.33 9.61 -5.36
C ASP A 190 -2.08 8.73 -5.49
N PHE A 191 -1.10 9.16 -6.30
CA PHE A 191 0.18 8.49 -6.42
C PHE A 191 0.92 8.43 -5.08
N ALA A 192 1.00 9.56 -4.37
CA ALA A 192 1.61 9.61 -3.05
C ALA A 192 0.89 8.70 -2.05
N THR A 193 -0.44 8.62 -2.11
CA THR A 193 -1.25 7.72 -1.28
C THR A 193 -0.93 6.24 -1.57
N LEU A 194 -0.79 5.87 -2.84
CA LEU A 194 -0.41 4.52 -3.25
C LEU A 194 1.01 4.16 -2.83
N VAL A 195 1.97 5.10 -2.92
CA VAL A 195 3.35 4.89 -2.46
C VAL A 195 3.36 4.65 -0.95
N GLN A 196 2.57 5.40 -0.18
CA GLN A 196 2.44 5.19 1.27
C GLN A 196 1.87 3.82 1.60
N LEU A 197 0.79 3.39 0.92
CA LEU A 197 0.24 2.05 1.08
C LEU A 197 1.29 0.97 0.76
N ALA A 198 2.00 1.12 -0.35
CA ALA A 198 3.00 0.14 -0.75
C ALA A 198 4.14 0.06 0.29
N GLY A 199 4.61 1.21 0.79
CA GLY A 199 5.62 1.30 1.83
C GLY A 199 5.16 0.61 3.11
N TYR A 200 3.91 0.84 3.51
CA TYR A 200 3.28 0.18 4.66
C TYR A 200 3.23 -1.35 4.50
N VAL A 201 2.79 -1.85 3.34
CA VAL A 201 2.76 -3.29 3.05
C VAL A 201 4.17 -3.89 3.10
N GLN A 202 5.18 -3.19 2.58
CA GLN A 202 6.57 -3.64 2.64
C GLN A 202 7.09 -3.68 4.08
N GLU A 203 6.79 -2.68 4.91
CA GLU A 203 7.16 -2.68 6.34
C GLU A 203 6.52 -3.85 7.07
N LEU A 204 5.22 -4.11 6.86
CA LEU A 204 4.54 -5.27 7.44
C LEU A 204 5.13 -6.60 6.97
N GLN A 205 5.52 -6.72 5.71
CA GLN A 205 6.16 -7.94 5.22
C GLN A 205 7.52 -8.19 5.93
N LEU A 206 8.30 -7.13 6.16
CA LEU A 206 9.61 -7.23 6.81
C LEU A 206 9.50 -7.53 8.31
N SER A 207 8.52 -6.93 8.98
CA SER A 207 8.39 -6.97 10.44
C SER A 207 7.40 -8.02 10.96
N ALA A 208 6.36 -8.33 10.18
CA ALA A 208 5.17 -9.06 10.64
C ALA A 208 4.80 -10.24 9.74
N SER A 209 5.59 -10.59 8.71
CA SER A 209 5.20 -11.61 7.73
C SER A 209 4.85 -12.97 8.34
N ALA A 210 5.58 -13.41 9.37
CA ALA A 210 5.31 -14.70 10.01
C ALA A 210 4.01 -14.67 10.83
N LEU A 211 3.79 -13.59 11.59
CA LEU A 211 2.54 -13.38 12.33
C LEU A 211 1.34 -13.30 11.37
N LEU A 212 1.47 -12.55 10.28
CA LEU A 212 0.41 -12.47 9.26
C LEU A 212 0.17 -13.84 8.60
N SER A 213 1.24 -14.61 8.34
CA SER A 213 1.14 -15.96 7.76
C SER A 213 0.44 -16.94 8.69
N SER A 214 0.69 -16.89 10.01
CA SER A 214 -0.01 -17.74 10.99
C SER A 214 -1.51 -17.43 11.08
N MET A 215 -1.88 -16.19 10.75
CA MET A 215 -3.27 -15.75 10.61
C MET A 215 -3.88 -16.05 9.23
N GLY A 216 -3.14 -16.70 8.33
CA GLY A 216 -3.59 -17.05 6.98
C GLY A 216 -3.47 -15.91 5.96
N PHE A 217 -2.72 -14.85 6.26
CA PHE A 217 -2.45 -13.74 5.34
C PHE A 217 -1.03 -13.83 4.79
N ALA A 218 -0.89 -13.85 3.46
CA ALA A 218 0.40 -13.76 2.80
C ALA A 218 0.52 -12.41 2.07
N LEU A 219 1.46 -11.57 2.49
CA LEU A 219 1.76 -10.32 1.78
C LEU A 219 2.76 -10.58 0.66
N PRO A 220 2.52 -10.09 -0.57
CA PRO A 220 3.46 -10.23 -1.65
C PRO A 220 4.70 -9.35 -1.41
N PRO A 221 5.91 -9.80 -1.81
CA PRO A 221 7.08 -8.96 -1.94
C PRO A 221 6.86 -7.93 -3.04
N LEU A 222 6.49 -6.72 -2.66
CA LEU A 222 6.26 -5.61 -3.60
C LEU A 222 7.55 -5.14 -4.26
N GLY A 223 8.66 -5.17 -3.51
CA GLY A 223 9.97 -4.80 -4.00
C GLY A 223 10.05 -3.34 -4.45
N LEU A 224 9.75 -2.41 -3.54
CA LEU A 224 9.83 -0.98 -3.79
C LEU A 224 11.28 -0.52 -3.91
N ALA A 225 11.68 -0.15 -5.13
CA ALA A 225 13.03 0.30 -5.44
C ALA A 225 13.39 1.59 -4.68
N ASP A 226 12.39 2.45 -4.46
CA ASP A 226 12.50 3.77 -3.86
C ASP A 226 11.12 4.24 -3.33
N LYS A 227 11.03 5.52 -2.95
CA LYS A 227 9.78 6.18 -2.50
C LYS A 227 9.10 6.96 -3.63
N GLU A 228 9.48 6.75 -4.87
CA GLU A 228 9.04 7.55 -6.03
C GLU A 228 8.45 6.67 -7.16
N SER A 229 8.47 5.35 -6.98
CA SER A 229 8.00 4.37 -7.94
C SER A 229 6.98 3.41 -7.34
N LEU A 230 6.09 2.89 -8.20
CA LEU A 230 5.08 1.91 -7.84
C LEU A 230 5.27 0.62 -8.66
N PRO A 231 5.11 -0.56 -8.04
CA PRO A 231 5.09 -1.82 -8.76
C PRO A 231 3.79 -1.93 -9.56
N ILE A 232 3.91 -2.03 -10.88
CA ILE A 232 2.77 -2.26 -11.79
C ILE A 232 2.73 -3.70 -12.31
N LYS A 233 3.80 -4.48 -12.07
CA LYS A 233 3.84 -5.91 -12.35
C LYS A 233 4.72 -6.62 -11.32
N LEU A 234 4.27 -7.76 -10.83
CA LEU A 234 4.97 -8.62 -9.88
C LEU A 234 5.01 -10.04 -10.42
N GLU A 235 6.18 -10.67 -10.36
CA GLU A 235 6.37 -12.06 -10.75
C GLU A 235 7.26 -12.76 -9.72
N GLN A 236 6.71 -13.74 -8.99
CA GLN A 236 7.49 -14.52 -8.02
C GLN A 236 8.13 -15.76 -8.66
N VAL A 237 9.35 -16.08 -8.20
CA VAL A 237 10.15 -17.21 -8.73
C VAL A 237 9.47 -18.56 -8.45
N SER A 238 8.74 -18.70 -7.35
CA SER A 238 8.06 -19.95 -6.96
C SER A 238 6.75 -20.23 -7.72
N ARG A 239 6.36 -19.39 -8.69
CA ARG A 239 5.07 -19.42 -9.40
C ARG A 239 3.83 -19.31 -8.49
N LYS A 240 4.01 -18.94 -7.22
CA LYS A 240 2.92 -18.91 -6.24
C LYS A 240 2.09 -17.64 -6.28
N PHE A 241 2.65 -16.52 -6.72
CA PHE A 241 1.87 -15.30 -6.92
C PHE A 241 2.41 -14.46 -8.09
N SER A 242 1.50 -13.90 -8.88
CA SER A 242 1.81 -12.83 -9.83
C SER A 242 0.68 -11.81 -9.84
N ALA A 243 1.02 -10.57 -10.15
CA ALA A 243 0.06 -9.48 -10.29
C ALA A 243 0.48 -8.58 -11.45
N ALA A 244 -0.46 -8.16 -12.29
CA ALA A 244 -0.19 -7.25 -13.39
C ALA A 244 -1.30 -6.22 -13.50
N LEU A 245 -0.90 -4.95 -13.52
CA LEU A 245 -1.80 -3.85 -13.84
C LEU A 245 -2.33 -4.01 -15.26
N THR A 246 -3.65 -3.92 -15.42
CA THR A 246 -4.31 -4.03 -16.72
C THR A 246 -5.07 -2.78 -17.11
N ILE A 247 -5.60 -2.03 -16.12
CA ILE A 247 -6.35 -0.79 -16.36
C ILE A 247 -5.92 0.25 -15.33
N VAL A 248 -5.76 1.49 -15.80
CA VAL A 248 -5.67 2.70 -14.98
C VAL A 248 -6.62 3.71 -15.59
N ASP A 249 -7.60 4.17 -14.80
CA ASP A 249 -8.50 5.22 -15.24
C ASP A 249 -8.90 6.16 -14.09
N ARG A 250 -9.55 7.27 -14.47
CA ARG A 250 -10.15 8.21 -13.54
C ARG A 250 -11.66 7.97 -13.53
N LEU A 251 -12.23 7.93 -12.35
CA LEU A 251 -13.66 7.96 -12.13
C LEU A 251 -14.05 9.41 -11.96
N ASP A 252 -15.02 9.89 -12.77
CA ASP A 252 -15.52 11.28 -12.74
C ASP A 252 -16.38 11.59 -11.50
N VAL A 253 -16.05 10.98 -10.37
CA VAL A 253 -16.68 11.13 -9.07
C VAL A 253 -15.61 11.10 -7.98
N SER A 254 -15.69 12.01 -7.00
CA SER A 254 -14.98 11.83 -5.74
C SER A 254 -15.71 10.76 -4.95
N LEU A 255 -14.99 9.73 -4.53
CA LEU A 255 -15.55 8.65 -3.74
C LEU A 255 -15.13 8.83 -2.29
N ARG A 256 -16.12 8.98 -1.39
CA ARG A 256 -15.88 8.84 0.04
C ARG A 256 -15.70 7.38 0.39
N LEU A 257 -14.45 6.94 0.41
CA LEU A 257 -14.09 5.58 0.80
C LEU A 257 -14.19 5.45 2.32
N MET A 258 -15.34 4.94 2.78
CA MET A 258 -15.64 4.80 4.21
C MET A 258 -15.93 3.35 4.56
N VAL A 259 -15.74 3.02 5.84
CA VAL A 259 -16.23 1.77 6.42
C VAL A 259 -17.76 1.74 6.30
N PRO A 260 -18.38 0.61 5.89
CA PRO A 260 -19.83 0.50 5.80
C PRO A 260 -20.53 0.72 7.15
N GLN A 261 -21.64 1.46 7.12
CA GLN A 261 -22.47 1.65 8.32
C GLN A 261 -23.18 0.36 8.74
N GLY A 262 -23.39 0.20 10.05
CA GLY A 262 -24.09 -0.95 10.62
C GLY A 262 -23.28 -2.26 10.65
N TYR A 263 -21.97 -2.19 10.38
CA TYR A 263 -21.08 -3.33 10.52
C TYR A 263 -20.56 -3.40 11.96
N ARG A 264 -20.44 -4.61 12.48
CA ARG A 264 -19.89 -4.88 13.81
C ARG A 264 -18.36 -4.78 13.75
N ILE A 265 -17.79 -3.96 14.62
CA ILE A 265 -16.34 -3.90 14.79
C ILE A 265 -15.90 -5.15 15.55
N ILE A 266 -14.86 -5.81 15.05
CA ILE A 266 -14.20 -6.94 15.71
C ILE A 266 -12.74 -6.60 15.96
N SER A 267 -12.26 -6.91 17.16
CA SER A 267 -10.83 -6.84 17.47
C SER A 267 -10.09 -7.88 16.64
N THR A 268 -8.93 -7.53 16.09
CA THR A 268 -7.98 -8.52 15.59
C THR A 268 -7.34 -9.26 16.77
N PRO A 269 -7.03 -10.56 16.65
CA PRO A 269 -6.28 -11.29 17.68
C PRO A 269 -4.99 -10.52 18.03
N GLY A 270 -4.80 -10.21 19.32
CA GLY A 270 -3.74 -9.32 19.81
C GLY A 270 -4.26 -8.09 20.57
N GLY A 271 -5.59 -7.88 20.61
CA GLY A 271 -6.29 -6.93 21.47
C GLY A 271 -7.57 -7.51 22.05
#